data_AF-A0A5J5A5Q8-F1
#
_entry.id   AF-A0A5J5A5Q8-F1
#
_cell.length_a   1.000
_cell.length_b   1.000
_cell.length_c   1.000
_cell.angle_alpha   90.00
_cell.angle_beta   90.00
_cell.angle_gamma   90.00
#
_symmetry.space_group_name_H-M   'P 1'
#
loop_
_entity.id
_entity.type
_entity.pdbx_description
1 polymer ?
#
loop_
_entity_poly.entity_id
_entity_poly.type
_entity_poly.pdbx_seq_one_letter_code
_entity_poly.pdbx_strand_id
1 'polypeptide(L)'
;MRLSAGEAEEKMSVEVLDSTTIVSFVEDEEAFNGSIHDRFARLDTDRDGFLSYAELLKELQSLRVFETHFGIDVKTEPDELARVYDSLFVQFDHDSNGAVDLEEFKAETKQMMLAMANGLGCLPVQMALEEDSFLKKAVERESAKVLAAQVI
;
A
#
# COMPACT_ATOMS: atom_id res chain seq x y z
N MET A 1 -26.97 0.80 27.06
CA MET A 1 -27.31 1.40 25.75
C MET A 1 -26.02 1.97 25.17
N ARG A 2 -25.47 1.27 24.17
CA ARG A 2 -24.44 1.67 23.19
C ARG A 2 -23.27 2.56 23.67
N LEU A 3 -22.13 1.93 23.96
CA LEU A 3 -20.83 2.58 23.84
C LEU A 3 -20.46 2.58 22.36
N SER A 4 -20.34 3.79 21.81
CA SER A 4 -19.87 4.11 20.46
C SER A 4 -18.51 3.44 20.23
N ALA A 5 -18.40 2.60 19.20
CA ALA A 5 -17.10 2.24 18.65
C ALA A 5 -16.47 3.53 18.12
N GLY A 6 -15.26 3.86 18.58
CA GLY A 6 -14.45 4.87 17.94
C GLY A 6 -14.07 4.31 16.56
N GLU A 7 -14.60 4.92 15.52
CA GLU A 7 -14.02 4.83 14.19
C GLU A 7 -12.58 5.32 14.36
N ALA A 8 -11.60 4.44 14.09
CA ALA A 8 -10.21 4.85 14.05
C ALA A 8 -10.11 5.91 12.95
N GLU A 9 -9.92 7.16 13.34
CA GLU A 9 -9.63 8.25 12.43
C GLU A 9 -8.29 7.92 11.78
N GLU A 10 -8.35 7.34 10.59
CA GLU A 10 -7.20 6.96 9.79
C GLU A 10 -6.43 8.24 9.44
N LYS A 11 -5.36 8.51 10.19
CA LYS A 11 -4.60 9.75 10.05
C LYS A 11 -3.94 9.81 8.68
N MET A 12 -4.36 10.80 7.90
CA MET A 12 -3.76 11.11 6.61
C MET A 12 -2.82 12.29 6.74
N SER A 13 -1.69 12.18 6.06
CA SER A 13 -0.67 13.21 6.00
C SER A 13 -0.36 13.52 4.55
N VAL A 14 -0.18 14.81 4.24
CA VAL A 14 0.15 15.24 2.89
C VAL A 14 1.65 15.27 2.73
N GLU A 15 2.18 14.40 1.88
CA GLU A 15 3.61 14.22 1.65
C GLU A 15 3.98 14.54 0.21
N VAL A 16 5.26 14.89 -0.02
CA VAL A 16 5.82 15.04 -1.36
C VAL A 16 6.55 13.76 -1.71
N LEU A 17 6.18 13.17 -2.84
CA LEU A 17 6.71 11.90 -3.31
C LEU A 17 7.32 12.07 -4.70
N ASP A 18 8.52 11.54 -4.88
CA ASP A 18 9.15 11.42 -6.19
C ASP A 18 9.53 9.96 -6.49
N SER A 19 9.85 9.69 -7.75
CA SER A 19 10.24 8.36 -8.21
C SER A 19 11.48 7.82 -7.50
N THR A 20 12.41 8.70 -7.09
CA THR A 20 13.67 8.30 -6.45
C THR A 20 13.43 7.84 -5.01
N THR A 21 12.52 8.47 -4.29
CA THR A 21 12.09 8.11 -2.93
C THR A 21 11.50 6.70 -2.92
N ILE A 22 10.61 6.41 -3.87
CA ILE A 22 9.98 5.09 -4.00
C ILE A 22 11.03 4.02 -4.34
N VAL A 23 11.87 4.27 -5.36
CA VAL A 23 12.91 3.31 -5.77
C VAL A 23 13.89 3.06 -4.64
N SER A 24 14.36 4.13 -3.96
CA SER A 24 15.31 4.02 -2.85
C SER A 24 14.76 3.26 -1.65
N PHE A 25 13.43 3.28 -1.44
CA PHE A 25 12.79 2.47 -0.41
C PHE A 25 12.68 1.00 -0.84
N VAL A 26 12.29 0.75 -2.09
CA VAL A 26 12.17 -0.61 -2.63
C VAL A 26 13.53 -1.33 -2.72
N GLU A 27 14.61 -0.59 -2.99
CA GLU A 27 15.99 -1.12 -3.02
C GLU A 27 16.59 -1.32 -1.62
N ASP A 28 16.04 -0.66 -0.60
CA ASP A 28 16.39 -0.87 0.80
C ASP A 28 15.71 -2.15 1.31
N GLU A 29 16.28 -3.31 0.95
CA GLU A 29 15.66 -4.62 1.22
C GLU A 29 15.31 -4.84 2.69
N GLU A 30 16.09 -4.32 3.62
CA GLU A 30 15.81 -4.44 5.05
C GLU A 30 14.54 -3.66 5.44
N ALA A 31 14.46 -2.38 5.05
CA ALA A 31 13.30 -1.54 5.35
C ALA A 31 12.05 -2.02 4.59
N PHE A 32 12.22 -2.42 3.33
CA PHE A 32 11.14 -2.91 2.49
C PHE A 32 10.60 -4.23 3.03
N ASN A 33 11.45 -5.23 3.27
CA ASN A 33 11.02 -6.54 3.78
C ASN A 33 10.38 -6.39 5.17
N GLY A 34 10.95 -5.58 6.06
CA GLY A 34 10.34 -5.30 7.37
C GLY A 34 8.93 -4.72 7.22
N SER A 35 8.77 -3.75 6.30
CA SER A 35 7.46 -3.15 6.02
C SER A 35 6.45 -4.14 5.44
N ILE A 36 6.91 -5.03 4.55
CA ILE A 36 6.10 -6.09 3.96
C ILE A 36 5.65 -7.09 5.03
N HIS A 37 6.57 -7.59 5.86
CA HIS A 37 6.25 -8.51 6.94
C HIS A 37 5.25 -7.91 7.93
N ASP A 38 5.46 -6.66 8.35
CA ASP A 38 4.57 -5.97 9.28
C ASP A 38 3.17 -5.80 8.70
N ARG A 39 3.06 -5.47 7.41
CA ARG A 39 1.78 -5.29 6.74
C ARG A 39 1.07 -6.63 6.53
N PHE A 40 1.80 -7.63 6.03
CA PHE A 40 1.28 -8.98 5.83
C PHE A 40 0.72 -9.55 7.14
N ALA A 41 1.48 -9.47 8.24
CA ALA A 41 1.04 -9.97 9.54
C ALA A 41 -0.16 -9.22 10.14
N ARG A 42 -0.47 -8.01 9.67
CA ARG A 42 -1.68 -7.26 10.05
C ARG A 42 -2.90 -7.68 9.24
N LEU A 43 -2.69 -8.09 7.99
CA LEU A 43 -3.74 -8.53 7.09
C LEU A 43 -4.14 -9.99 7.36
N ASP A 44 -3.14 -10.85 7.57
CA ASP A 44 -3.26 -12.26 7.94
C ASP A 44 -3.88 -12.38 9.35
N THR A 45 -5.21 -12.35 9.39
CA THR A 45 -5.98 -12.21 10.62
C THR A 45 -6.10 -13.56 11.33
N ASP A 46 -6.21 -14.64 10.56
CA ASP A 46 -6.29 -16.00 11.06
C ASP A 46 -4.91 -16.67 11.26
N ARG A 47 -3.84 -16.05 10.76
CA ARG A 47 -2.44 -16.44 10.95
C ARG A 47 -2.12 -17.78 10.29
N ASP A 48 -2.72 -18.05 9.14
CA ASP A 48 -2.46 -19.25 8.37
C ASP A 48 -1.22 -19.13 7.46
N GLY A 49 -0.67 -17.92 7.35
CA GLY A 49 0.51 -17.61 6.52
C GLY A 49 0.17 -17.24 5.08
N PHE A 50 -1.11 -17.06 4.77
CA PHE A 50 -1.63 -16.65 3.47
C PHE A 50 -2.61 -15.48 3.64
N LEU A 51 -2.81 -14.70 2.59
CA LEU A 51 -3.87 -13.70 2.54
C LEU A 51 -5.00 -14.22 1.68
N SER A 52 -6.14 -14.43 2.32
CA SER A 52 -7.38 -14.67 1.59
C SER A 52 -7.82 -13.40 0.84
N TYR A 53 -8.70 -13.57 -0.15
CA TYR A 53 -9.32 -12.44 -0.85
C TYR A 53 -9.91 -11.41 0.12
N ALA A 54 -10.60 -11.85 1.17
CA ALA A 54 -11.24 -10.95 2.13
C ALA A 54 -10.23 -10.16 2.97
N GLU A 55 -9.05 -10.72 3.23
CA GLU A 55 -7.98 -10.05 3.97
C GLU A 55 -7.23 -9.06 3.08
N LEU A 56 -6.86 -9.46 1.87
CA LEU A 56 -6.22 -8.57 0.92
C LEU A 56 -7.17 -7.44 0.46
N LEU A 57 -8.48 -7.69 0.41
CA LEU A 57 -9.46 -6.66 0.09
C LEU A 57 -9.44 -5.49 1.08
N LYS A 58 -9.21 -5.76 2.38
CA LYS A 58 -9.06 -4.70 3.39
C LYS A 58 -7.87 -3.80 3.09
N GLU A 59 -6.79 -4.40 2.58
CA GLU A 59 -5.60 -3.68 2.14
C GLU A 59 -5.88 -2.78 0.95
N LEU A 60 -6.54 -3.31 -0.09
CA LEU A 60 -6.84 -2.56 -1.30
C LEU A 60 -7.84 -1.42 -1.05
N GLN A 61 -8.71 -1.58 -0.04
CA GLN A 61 -9.59 -0.52 0.45
C GLN A 61 -8.81 0.56 1.21
N SER A 62 -7.90 0.19 2.12
CA SER A 62 -7.02 1.14 2.83
C SER A 62 -6.05 1.84 1.88
N LEU A 63 -5.44 1.16 0.92
CA LEU A 63 -4.55 1.79 -0.07
C LEU A 63 -5.26 2.81 -0.99
N ARG A 64 -6.57 3.04 -0.82
CA ARG A 64 -7.38 3.97 -1.62
C ARG A 64 -7.16 3.81 -3.12
N VAL A 65 -6.88 2.58 -3.57
CA VAL A 65 -6.60 2.26 -4.98
C VAL A 65 -7.75 2.73 -5.88
N PHE A 66 -8.97 2.89 -5.32
CA PHE A 66 -10.13 3.43 -6.04
C PHE A 66 -10.89 4.58 -5.37
N GLU A 67 -10.47 5.10 -4.20
CA GLU A 67 -11.07 6.35 -3.68
C GLU A 67 -10.43 7.61 -4.30
N THR A 68 -9.47 7.45 -5.20
CA THR A 68 -9.05 8.51 -6.11
C THR A 68 -10.01 8.58 -7.30
N HIS A 69 -11.22 9.06 -7.03
CA HIS A 69 -11.94 9.77 -8.05
C HIS A 69 -11.04 10.90 -8.54
N PHE A 70 -10.66 10.82 -9.82
CA PHE A 70 -10.20 11.92 -10.66
C PHE A 70 -11.26 13.05 -10.71
N GLY A 71 -11.65 13.61 -9.56
CA GLY A 71 -12.61 14.71 -9.44
C GLY A 71 -14.05 14.41 -9.91
N ILE A 72 -14.45 13.16 -10.12
CA ILE A 72 -15.82 12.81 -10.54
C ILE A 72 -16.38 11.81 -9.56
N ASP A 73 -17.29 12.25 -8.70
CA ASP A 73 -18.11 11.43 -7.81
C ASP A 73 -19.00 10.48 -8.65
N VAL A 74 -18.43 9.34 -9.06
CA VAL A 74 -19.18 8.24 -9.64
C VAL A 74 -19.31 7.20 -8.56
N LYS A 75 -20.54 7.02 -8.08
CA LYS A 75 -20.93 5.84 -7.31
C LYS A 75 -20.73 4.61 -8.21
N THR A 76 -19.56 4.01 -8.15
CA THR A 76 -19.30 2.73 -8.81
C THR A 76 -20.19 1.69 -8.16
N GLU A 77 -20.99 0.98 -8.96
CA GLU A 77 -21.87 -0.06 -8.45
C GLU A 77 -21.03 -1.14 -7.74
N PRO A 78 -21.49 -1.69 -6.61
CA PRO A 78 -20.71 -2.66 -5.81
C PRO A 78 -20.18 -3.85 -6.63
N ASP A 79 -20.96 -4.29 -7.63
CA ASP A 79 -20.64 -5.41 -8.51
C ASP A 79 -19.53 -5.09 -9.55
N GLU A 80 -19.34 -3.82 -9.88
CA GLU A 80 -18.25 -3.39 -10.77
C GLU A 80 -16.95 -3.25 -9.96
N LEU A 81 -17.05 -2.71 -8.75
CA LEU A 81 -15.93 -2.60 -7.83
C LEU A 81 -15.38 -3.98 -7.41
N ALA A 82 -16.27 -4.95 -7.15
CA ALA A 82 -15.87 -6.33 -6.86
C ALA A 82 -15.06 -6.96 -8.00
N ARG A 83 -15.46 -6.76 -9.26
CA ARG A 83 -14.74 -7.28 -10.43
C ARG A 83 -13.34 -6.70 -10.58
N VAL A 84 -13.16 -5.44 -10.20
CA VAL A 84 -11.86 -4.78 -10.22
C VAL A 84 -10.96 -5.34 -9.12
N TYR A 85 -11.50 -5.55 -7.92
CA TYR A 85 -10.75 -6.20 -6.84
C TYR A 85 -10.41 -7.66 -7.15
N ASP A 86 -11.30 -8.40 -7.80
CA ASP A 86 -11.02 -9.76 -8.29
C ASP A 86 -9.86 -9.75 -9.29
N SER A 87 -9.86 -8.79 -10.22
CA SER A 87 -8.80 -8.65 -11.22
C SER A 87 -7.45 -8.23 -10.62
N LEU A 88 -7.46 -7.51 -9.49
CA LEU A 88 -6.26 -7.18 -8.73
C LEU A 88 -5.77 -8.37 -7.91
N PHE A 89 -6.68 -9.09 -7.24
CA PHE A 89 -6.32 -10.28 -6.47
C PHE A 89 -5.60 -11.31 -7.35
N VAL A 90 -6.09 -11.53 -8.57
CA VAL A 90 -5.45 -12.45 -9.54
C VAL A 90 -4.03 -12.01 -9.94
N GLN A 91 -3.69 -10.71 -9.81
CA GLN A 91 -2.31 -10.27 -10.03
C GLN A 91 -1.40 -10.60 -8.85
N PHE A 92 -1.95 -10.67 -7.63
CA PHE A 92 -1.20 -11.07 -6.44
C PHE A 92 -1.07 -12.59 -6.31
N ASP A 93 -2.08 -13.37 -6.71
CA ASP A 93 -2.08 -14.84 -6.67
C ASP A 93 -1.43 -15.42 -7.94
N HIS A 94 -0.09 -15.50 -7.94
CA HIS A 94 0.71 -15.86 -9.12
C HIS A 94 0.56 -17.34 -9.49
N ASP A 95 0.39 -18.22 -8.50
CA ASP A 95 0.19 -19.66 -8.71
C ASP A 95 -1.30 -20.05 -8.87
N SER A 96 -2.22 -19.10 -8.69
CA SER A 96 -3.67 -19.29 -8.78
C SER A 96 -4.20 -20.33 -7.78
N ASN A 97 -3.59 -20.44 -6.60
CA ASN A 97 -4.01 -21.34 -5.53
C ASN A 97 -5.22 -20.81 -4.73
N GLY A 98 -5.61 -19.55 -4.97
CA GLY A 98 -6.74 -18.88 -4.32
C GLY A 98 -6.37 -18.12 -3.04
N ALA A 99 -5.08 -18.02 -2.72
CA ALA A 99 -4.53 -17.31 -1.58
C ALA A 99 -3.19 -16.70 -1.95
N VAL A 100 -2.80 -15.61 -1.28
CA VAL A 100 -1.55 -14.90 -1.58
C VAL A 100 -0.56 -15.16 -0.47
N ASP A 101 0.56 -15.80 -0.78
CA ASP A 101 1.63 -15.99 0.18
C ASP A 101 2.50 -14.72 0.36
N LEU A 102 3.38 -14.74 1.35
CA LEU A 102 4.24 -13.60 1.65
C LEU A 102 5.16 -13.20 0.48
N GLU A 103 5.73 -14.16 -0.24
CA GLU A 103 6.64 -13.87 -1.36
C GLU A 103 5.88 -13.30 -2.55
N GLU A 104 4.68 -13.81 -2.82
CA GLU A 104 3.75 -13.25 -3.80
C GLU A 104 3.35 -11.82 -3.46
N PHE A 105 2.90 -11.59 -2.21
CA PHE A 105 2.54 -10.26 -1.71
C PHE A 105 3.71 -9.28 -1.83
N LYS A 106 4.92 -9.73 -1.48
CA LYS A 106 6.15 -8.94 -1.62
C LYS A 106 6.47 -8.60 -3.07
N ALA A 107 6.44 -9.60 -3.95
CA ALA A 107 6.80 -9.45 -5.36
C ALA A 107 5.85 -8.47 -6.05
N GLU A 108 4.55 -8.63 -5.85
CA GLU A 108 3.53 -7.80 -6.49
C GLU A 108 3.54 -6.38 -5.92
N THR A 109 3.65 -6.22 -4.60
CA THR A 109 3.79 -4.89 -3.97
C THR A 109 5.02 -4.14 -4.51
N LYS A 110 6.14 -4.86 -4.68
CA LYS A 110 7.37 -4.31 -5.26
C LYS A 110 7.15 -3.84 -6.70
N GLN A 111 6.52 -4.67 -7.54
CA GLN A 111 6.22 -4.30 -8.93
C GLN A 111 5.31 -3.07 -9.00
N MET A 112 4.26 -3.04 -8.19
CA MET A 112 3.32 -1.91 -8.14
C MET A 112 4.03 -0.60 -7.75
N MET A 113 4.88 -0.62 -6.71
CA MET A 113 5.64 0.56 -6.30
C MET A 113 6.60 1.04 -7.38
N LEU A 114 7.30 0.14 -8.06
CA LEU A 114 8.19 0.50 -9.17
C LEU A 114 7.42 1.05 -10.38
N ALA A 115 6.25 0.47 -10.69
CA ALA A 115 5.38 0.97 -11.74
C ALA A 115 4.88 2.39 -11.41
N MET A 116 4.51 2.66 -10.16
CA MET A 116 4.17 4.01 -9.69
C MET A 116 5.35 4.97 -9.84
N ALA A 117 6.55 4.57 -9.42
CA ALA A 117 7.75 5.39 -9.58
C ALA A 117 8.01 5.74 -11.06
N ASN A 118 7.86 4.76 -11.96
CA ASN A 118 7.98 4.98 -13.40
C ASN A 118 6.88 5.90 -13.95
N GLY A 119 5.65 5.79 -13.43
CA GLY A 119 4.51 6.64 -13.80
C GLY A 119 4.64 8.10 -13.35
N LEU A 120 5.28 8.36 -12.19
CA LEU A 120 5.55 9.71 -11.69
C LEU A 120 6.60 10.46 -12.55
N GLY A 121 7.51 9.72 -13.19
CA GLY A 121 8.57 10.29 -14.01
C GLY A 121 9.54 11.17 -13.20
N CYS A 122 9.83 12.37 -13.69
CA CYS A 122 10.80 13.29 -13.09
C CYS A 122 10.18 14.36 -12.18
N LEU A 123 8.86 14.39 -12.04
CA LEU A 123 8.18 15.45 -11.30
C LEU A 123 7.70 14.92 -9.94
N PRO A 124 8.07 15.59 -8.84
CA PRO A 124 7.52 15.27 -7.53
C PRO A 124 6.02 15.57 -7.50
N VAL A 125 5.24 14.73 -6.84
CA VAL A 125 3.80 14.86 -6.68
C VAL A 125 3.45 14.93 -5.20
N GLN A 126 2.48 15.77 -4.86
CA GLN A 126 1.96 15.88 -3.51
C GLN A 126 0.78 14.90 -3.35
N MET A 127 0.86 14.02 -2.34
CA MET A 127 -0.11 12.94 -2.12
C MET A 127 -0.56 12.89 -0.66
N ALA A 128 -1.83 12.61 -0.41
CA ALA A 128 -2.31 12.28 0.91
C ALA A 128 -2.06 10.78 1.16
N LEU A 129 -1.23 10.48 2.16
CA LEU A 129 -0.80 9.14 2.52
C LEU A 129 -1.25 8.81 3.94
N GLU A 130 -1.68 7.58 4.13
CA GLU A 130 -2.00 7.02 5.44
C GLU A 130 -0.72 6.72 6.22
N GLU A 131 -0.76 6.90 7.55
CA GLU A 131 0.40 6.72 8.44
C GLU A 131 1.09 5.35 8.29
N ASP A 132 0.34 4.27 8.04
CA ASP A 132 0.88 2.91 7.92
C ASP A 132 1.10 2.44 6.46
N SER A 133 0.95 3.33 5.46
CA SER A 133 1.10 3.00 4.04
C SER A 133 2.57 2.82 3.61
N PHE A 134 2.81 1.99 2.59
CA PHE A 134 4.16 1.77 2.04
C PHE A 134 4.82 3.07 1.53
N LEU A 135 4.04 3.94 0.88
CA LEU A 135 4.53 5.22 0.39
C LEU A 135 4.88 6.18 1.53
N LYS A 136 4.13 6.16 2.64
CA LYS A 136 4.47 6.96 3.82
C LYS A 136 5.79 6.49 4.42
N LYS A 137 5.98 5.17 4.59
CA LYS A 137 7.24 4.59 5.06
C LYS A 137 8.42 4.95 4.15
N ALA A 138 8.21 5.03 2.83
CA ALA A 138 9.23 5.48 1.89
C ALA A 138 9.66 6.94 2.15
N VAL A 139 8.71 7.84 2.34
CA VAL A 139 8.97 9.26 2.65
C VAL A 139 9.67 9.43 4.00
N GLU A 140 9.22 8.69 5.02
CA GLU A 140 9.84 8.72 6.35
C GLU A 140 11.28 8.21 6.32
N ARG A 141 11.53 7.13 5.56
CA ARG A 141 12.87 6.57 5.36
C ARG A 141 13.80 7.59 4.69
N GLU A 142 13.33 8.26 3.66
CA GLU A 142 14.12 9.29 2.97
C GLU A 142 14.38 10.50 3.88
N SER A 143 13.35 10.98 4.59
CA SER A 143 13.48 12.06 5.58
C SER A 143 14.51 11.73 6.66
N ALA A 144 14.51 10.48 7.16
CA ALA A 144 15.49 10.01 8.13
C ALA A 144 16.91 9.97 7.55
N LYS A 145 17.09 9.56 6.28
CA LYS A 145 18.38 9.56 5.58
C LYS A 145 18.93 10.99 5.43
N VAL A 146 18.09 11.94 5.02
CA VAL A 146 18.47 13.35 4.88
C VAL A 146 18.87 13.95 6.23
N LEU A 147 18.11 13.69 7.28
CA LEU A 147 18.44 14.14 8.64
C LEU A 147 19.77 13.54 9.13
N ALA A 148 20.02 12.26 8.87
CA ALA A 148 21.29 11.61 9.24
C ALA A 148 22.48 12.20 8.47
N ALA A 149 22.30 12.58 7.21
CA ALA A 149 23.34 13.21 6.39
C ALA A 149 23.64 14.66 6.81
N GLN A 150 22.69 15.37 7.41
CA GLN A 150 22.84 16.77 7.85
C GLN A 150 23.55 16.91 9.21
N VAL A 151 23.69 15.82 9.97
CA VAL A 151 24.31 15.79 11.32
C VAL A 151 25.82 15.50 11.26
N ILE A 152 26.39 15.40 10.06
CA ILE A 152 27.84 15.27 9.79
C ILE A 152 28.40 16.61 9.34
#